data_AF-A0A7D5PAV2-F1
#
_entry.id   AF-A0A7D5PAV2-F1
#
_cell.length_a   1.000
_cell.length_b   1.000
_cell.length_c   1.000
_cell.angle_alpha   90.00
_cell.angle_beta   90.00
_cell.angle_gamma   90.00
#
_symmetry.space_group_name_H-M   'P 1'
#
loop_
_entity.id
_entity.type
_entity.pdbx_description
1 polymer ?
#
loop_
_entity_poly.entity_id
_entity_poly.type
_entity_poly.pdbx_seq_one_letter_code
_entity_poly.pdbx_strand_id
1 'polypeptide(L)' 'MNIVRAVAAVEGVEPHELDFSLHEHVSTDAVRSLAAMDRGEWELAFEVPDHSVTVDGTGAIRVDGELVHRSEGIRSDEPR' A
#
# COMPACT_ATOMS: atom_id res chain seq x y z
N MET A 1 -6.37 2.95 -2.27
CA MET A 1 -5.17 2.49 -1.54
C MET A 1 -5.51 2.22 -0.08
N ASN A 2 -5.47 0.95 0.37
CA ASN A 2 -5.72 0.58 1.76
C ASN A 2 -4.67 -0.45 2.22
N ILE A 3 -3.61 0.04 2.85
CA ILE A 3 -2.45 -0.78 3.23
C ILE A 3 -2.81 -1.76 4.35
N VAL A 4 -3.64 -1.35 5.31
CA VAL A 4 -4.10 -2.21 6.41
C VAL A 4 -4.76 -3.47 5.87
N ARG A 5 -5.61 -3.34 4.83
CA ARG A 5 -6.23 -4.49 4.17
C ARG A 5 -5.23 -5.36 3.43
N ALA A 6 -4.17 -4.77 2.86
CA ALA A 6 -3.14 -5.54 2.17
C ALA A 6 -2.34 -6.41 3.15
N VAL A 7 -1.92 -5.84 4.29
CA VAL A 7 -1.22 -6.63 5.32
C VAL A 7 -2.14 -7.69 5.93
N ALA A 8 -3.38 -7.32 6.28
CA ALA A 8 -4.35 -8.27 6.81
C ALA A 8 -4.65 -9.44 5.86
N ALA A 9 -4.65 -9.20 4.54
CA ALA A 9 -4.84 -10.25 3.55
C ALA A 9 -3.67 -11.25 3.49
N VAL A 10 -2.44 -10.79 3.75
CA VAL A 10 -1.25 -11.66 3.83
C VAL A 10 -1.26 -12.49 5.10
N GLU A 11 -1.61 -11.87 6.22
CA GLU A 11 -1.77 -12.52 7.53
C GLU A 11 -3.01 -13.44 7.60
N GLY A 12 -3.96 -13.28 6.68
CA GLY A 12 -5.20 -14.04 6.66
C GLY A 12 -6.19 -13.67 7.77
N VAL A 13 -6.06 -12.47 8.34
CA VAL A 13 -6.90 -11.94 9.43
C VAL A 13 -7.75 -10.77 8.95
N GLU A 14 -8.71 -10.33 9.76
CA GLU A 14 -9.41 -9.07 9.48
C GLU A 14 -8.55 -7.84 9.82
N PRO A 15 -8.74 -6.70 9.12
CA PRO A 15 -7.95 -5.47 9.37
C PRO A 15 -7.95 -4.95 10.81
N HIS A 16 -8.97 -5.31 11.60
CA HIS A 16 -9.11 -4.91 13.00
C HIS A 16 -8.53 -5.93 13.98
N GLU A 17 -8.11 -7.10 13.49
CA GLU A 17 -7.42 -8.15 14.23
C GLU A 17 -5.89 -8.01 14.12
N LEU A 18 -5.39 -7.04 13.36
CA LEU A 18 -3.97 -6.71 13.34
C LEU A 18 -3.56 -6.15 14.71
N ASP A 19 -2.52 -6.74 15.29
CA ASP A 19 -2.00 -6.37 16.61
C ASP A 19 -1.23 -5.03 16.62
N PHE A 20 -1.20 -4.31 15.50
CA PHE A 20 -0.52 -3.03 15.36
C PHE A 20 -1.38 -1.99 14.64
N SER A 21 -1.14 -0.72 14.96
CA SER A 21 -1.74 0.37 14.21
C SER A 21 -0.77 0.88 13.15
N LEU A 22 -1.21 0.95 11.90
CA LEU A 22 -0.36 1.43 10.79
C LEU A 22 0.21 2.84 11.04
N HIS A 23 -0.54 3.68 11.77
CA HIS A 23 -0.14 5.02 12.20
C HIS A 23 1.08 5.05 13.13
N GLU A 24 1.39 3.94 13.81
CA GLU A 24 2.56 3.83 14.70
C GLU A 24 3.87 3.65 13.92
N HIS A 25 3.77 3.08 12.72
CA HIS A 25 4.92 2.76 11.87
C HIS A 25 5.10 3.74 10.72
N VAL A 26 4.00 4.27 10.18
CA VAL A 26 4.02 5.20 9.06
C VAL A 26 2.91 6.25 9.19
N SER A 27 3.24 7.49 8.85
CA SER A 27 2.22 8.53 8.74
C SER A 27 1.36 8.26 7.50
N THR A 28 0.15 7.74 7.73
CA THR A 28 -0.80 7.44 6.64
C THR A 28 -1.17 8.69 5.84
N ASP A 29 -1.14 9.86 6.46
CA ASP A 29 -1.31 11.16 5.78
C ASP A 29 -0.14 11.50 4.86
N ALA A 30 1.09 11.18 5.27
CA ALA A 30 2.26 11.32 4.41
C ALA A 30 2.19 10.37 3.20
N VAL A 31 1.76 9.11 3.41
CA VAL A 31 1.58 8.15 2.30
C VAL A 31 0.48 8.60 1.34
N ARG A 32 -0.63 9.14 1.87
CA ARG A 32 -1.69 9.73 1.05
C ARG A 32 -1.19 10.93 0.25
N SER A 33 -0.36 11.77 0.88
CA SER A 33 0.24 12.93 0.22
C SER A 33 1.20 12.52 -0.89
N LEU A 34 2.00 11.46 -0.66
CA LEU A 34 2.88 10.85 -1.65
C LEU A 34 2.09 10.27 -2.83
N ALA A 35 1.03 9.53 -2.56
CA ALA A 35 0.16 8.98 -3.62
C ALA A 35 -0.63 10.04 -4.39
N ALA A 36 -0.89 11.20 -3.79
CA ALA A 36 -1.47 12.34 -4.49
C ALA A 36 -0.46 13.09 -5.39
N MET A 37 0.85 12.83 -5.24
CA MET A 37 1.86 13.37 -6.15
C MET A 37 1.91 12.53 -7.42
N ASP A 38 1.08 12.92 -8.40
CA ASP A 38 0.85 12.31 -9.72
C ASP A 38 2.11 12.12 -10.61
N ARG A 39 3.31 12.54 -10.17
CA ARG A 39 4.50 12.66 -11.05
C ARG A 39 5.84 12.23 -10.45
N GLY A 40 5.86 11.56 -9.31
CA GLY A 40 7.12 11.06 -8.74
C GLY A 40 7.31 9.57 -8.99
N GLU A 41 8.45 9.18 -9.57
CA GLU A 41 9.04 7.85 -9.33
C GLU A 41 9.49 7.80 -7.87
N TRP A 42 8.52 7.62 -6.97
CA TRP A 42 8.79 7.46 -5.54
C TRP A 42 8.42 6.05 -5.11
N GLU A 43 9.18 5.56 -4.16
CA GLU A 43 8.94 4.31 -3.46
C GLU A 43 9.08 4.60 -1.97
N LEU A 44 8.11 4.11 -1.20
CA LEU A 44 8.11 4.16 0.25
C LEU A 44 8.12 2.73 0.76
N ALA A 45 9.23 2.33 1.37
CA ALA A 45 9.34 1.08 2.10
C ALA A 45 9.33 1.35 3.60
N PHE A 46 8.56 0.59 4.35
CA PHE A 46 8.52 0.64 5.81
C PHE A 46 8.22 -0.74 6.38
N GLU A 47 8.62 -0.96 7.63
CA GLU A 47 8.46 -2.22 8.34
C GLU A 47 7.26 -2.14 9.27
N VAL A 48 6.44 -3.19 9.24
CA VAL A 48 5.43 -3.49 10.25
C VAL A 48 5.84 -4.78 10.96
N PRO A 49 5.22 -5.17 12.09
CA PRO A 49 5.51 -6.46 12.70
C PRO A 49 5.39 -7.58 11.66
N ASP A 50 6.40 -8.44 11.63
CA ASP A 50 6.51 -9.64 10.78
C ASP A 50 6.54 -9.42 9.26
N HIS A 51 6.35 -8.18 8.77
CA HIS A 51 6.25 -7.89 7.35
C HIS A 51 6.94 -6.59 6.91
N SER A 52 7.45 -6.57 5.69
CA SER A 52 7.94 -5.37 5.01
C SER A 52 6.93 -4.88 3.98
N VAL A 53 6.50 -3.63 4.07
CA VAL A 53 5.53 -3.03 3.15
C VAL A 53 6.22 -2.01 2.25
N THR A 54 6.03 -2.17 0.94
CA THR A 54 6.52 -1.22 -0.07
C THR A 54 5.35 -0.65 -0.86
N VAL A 55 5.30 0.66 -1.01
CA VAL A 55 4.29 1.37 -1.81
C VAL A 55 5.00 2.24 -2.84
N ASP A 56 4.57 2.17 -4.09
CA ASP A 56 5.12 3.00 -5.17
C ASP A 56 4.13 4.10 -5.64
N GLY A 57 4.65 5.05 -6.42
CA GLY A 57 3.87 6.15 -7.01
C GLY A 57 2.76 5.73 -7.97
N THR A 58 2.65 4.44 -8.34
CA THR A 58 1.50 3.90 -9.09
C THR A 58 0.38 3.40 -8.16
N GLY A 59 0.61 3.46 -6.84
CA GLY A 59 -0.25 2.91 -5.81
C GLY A 59 -0.22 1.37 -5.73
N ALA A 60 0.83 0.75 -6.29
CA ALA A 60 1.10 -0.66 -6.02
C ALA A 60 1.62 -0.84 -4.59
N ILE A 61 1.03 -1.78 -3.87
CA ILE A 61 1.41 -2.20 -2.52
C ILE A 61 2.00 -3.60 -2.61
N ARG A 62 3.25 -3.73 -2.18
CA ARG A 62 3.94 -5.01 -2.01
C ARG A 62 4.12 -5.31 -0.53
N VAL A 63 3.91 -6.55 -0.12
CA VAL A 63 4.20 -7.05 1.22
C VAL A 63 5.20 -8.19 1.07
N ASP A 64 6.34 -8.09 1.73
CA ASP A 64 7.49 -9.00 1.59
C ASP A 64 7.95 -9.20 0.14
N GLY A 65 7.75 -8.19 -0.69
CA GLY A 65 8.04 -8.23 -2.12
C GLY A 65 6.92 -8.80 -3.00
N GLU A 66 5.86 -9.36 -2.43
CA GLU A 66 4.69 -9.86 -3.16
C GLU A 66 3.68 -8.74 -3.43
N LEU A 67 3.22 -8.60 -4.68
CA LEU A 67 2.22 -7.59 -5.06
C LEU A 67 0.83 -8.01 -4.57
N VAL A 68 0.35 -7.39 -3.49
CA VAL A 68 -0.96 -7.68 -2.90
C VAL A 68 -2.05 -6.81 -3.50
N HIS A 69 -1.73 -5.56 -3.82
CA HIS A 69 -2.69 -4.62 -4.39
C HIS A 69 -2.02 -3.75 -5.43
N ARG A 70 -2.70 -3.58 -6.57
CA ARG A 70 -2.38 -2.55 -7.53
C ARG A 70 -3.64 -1.74 -7.72
N SER A 71 -3.60 -0.45 -7.42
CA SER A 71 -4.59 0.44 -8.01
C SER A 71 -4.37 0.35 -9.52
N GLU A 72 -5.31 -0.29 -10.21
CA GLU A 72 -5.44 -0.13 -11.65
C GLU A 72 -5.75 1.35 -11.87
N GLY A 73 -4.70 2.15 -12.00
CA GLY A 73 -4.80 3.46 -12.64
C GLY A 73 -5.59 3.21 -13.90
N ILE A 74 -6.72 3.89 -14.02
CA ILE A 74 -7.71 3.74 -15.07
C ILE A 74 -6.97 3.42 -16.37
N ARG A 75 -6.94 2.15 -16.77
CA ARG A 75 -6.73 1.84 -18.17
C ARG A 75 -8.02 2.35 -18.79
N SER A 76 -7.98 3.56 -19.33
CA SER A 76 -8.88 3.93 -20.42
C SER A 76 -8.54 3.00 -21.58
N ASP A 77 -8.95 1.74 -21.45
CA ASP A 77 -9.18 0.86 -22.56
C ASP A 77 -10.50 1.33 -23.17
N GLU A 78 -10.42 2.41 -23.95
CA GLU A 78 -11.42 2.67 -24.96
C GLU A 78 -10.77 2.29 -26.31
N PRO A 79 -11.06 1.08 -26.82
CA PRO A 79 -10.74 0.75 -28.19
C PRO A 79 -11.82 1.33 -29.12
N ARG A 80 -11.40 2.35 -29.87
CA ARG A 80 -11.96 2.89 -31.15
C ARG A 80 -13.09 3.90 -31.09
#